data_AF-A0A6B8M5T1-F1
#
_entry.id   AF-A0A6B8M5T1-F1
#
_cell.length_a   1.000
_cell.length_b   1.000
_cell.length_c   1.000
_cell.angle_alpha   90.00
_cell.angle_beta   90.00
_cell.angle_gamma   90.00
#
_symmetry.space_group_name_H-M   'P 1'
#
loop_
_entity.id
_entity.type
_entity.pdbx_description
1 polymer ?
#
loop_
_entity_poly.entity_id
_entity_poly.type
_entity_poly.pdbx_seq_one_letter_code
_entity_poly.pdbx_strand_id
1 'polypeptide(L)'
;MSLAMSTDIRPFEEIRMLFARLPAPDQAAVAAVRARDAQLTKPPGALGRLEEIVEWLAAWQGAPAPAIARPLVAVYAGNHGVAAQGVSAFPASVTAQMVQNFTSGGAAINQICKAHDIGLKVYELALERPTFDFTQGPAMDEREAAATFAYGFEAIEGGIDLLAPGEMGIGNTTSAAAIYAALFGGPASRWTGRGTGVDDAGLARKNAAIDAALALHARHLSDPLEIMRRLGGREIAAMMGAITAARLNRVPVVLDGFVVCAAAALLHAIAPDAIGHCIAGHVSAEGAHAEVLATLGKKPLLDLGMRLGEGSGAGLAIALIKTALACHRDMATFESAGVSGKSA
;
A
#
# COMPACT_ATOMS: atom_id res chain seq x y z
N MET A 1 -23.54 40.33 18.23
CA MET A 1 -23.81 38.90 18.02
C MET A 1 -22.61 38.27 17.34
N SER A 2 -21.67 37.75 18.14
CA SER A 2 -20.59 36.90 17.63
C SER A 2 -21.16 35.49 17.52
N LEU A 3 -21.35 35.00 16.29
CA LEU A 3 -21.63 33.60 16.04
C LEU A 3 -20.30 32.86 16.16
N ALA A 4 -20.07 32.27 17.32
CA ALA A 4 -19.07 31.22 17.48
C ALA A 4 -19.47 30.06 16.55
N MET A 5 -18.79 29.92 15.42
CA MET A 5 -18.86 28.70 14.64
C MET A 5 -18.06 27.63 15.38
N SER A 6 -18.74 26.88 16.23
CA SER A 6 -18.26 25.58 16.70
C SER A 6 -18.31 24.63 15.50
N THR A 7 -17.25 24.57 14.71
CA THR A 7 -17.10 23.53 13.68
C THR A 7 -16.63 22.25 14.36
N ASP A 8 -17.55 21.53 14.99
CA ASP A 8 -17.33 20.14 15.43
C ASP A 8 -17.40 19.26 14.16
N ILE A 9 -16.39 19.40 13.29
CA ILE A 9 -16.26 18.57 12.09
C ILE A 9 -15.99 17.16 12.59
N ARG A 10 -16.78 16.18 12.14
CA ARG A 10 -16.56 14.79 12.54
C ARG A 10 -15.23 14.31 11.96
N PRO A 11 -14.44 13.51 12.69
CA PRO A 11 -13.11 13.07 12.25
C PRO A 11 -13.04 12.50 10.82
N PHE A 12 -14.05 11.74 10.39
CA PHE A 12 -14.09 11.19 9.03
C PHE A 12 -14.42 12.22 7.94
N GLU A 13 -15.08 13.31 8.29
CA GLU A 13 -15.36 14.39 7.35
C GLU A 13 -14.09 15.17 7.02
N GLU A 14 -13.19 15.36 7.99
CA GLU A 14 -11.85 15.91 7.74
C GLU A 14 -11.03 15.03 6.77
N ILE A 15 -11.07 13.70 6.95
CA ILE A 15 -10.41 12.76 6.04
C ILE A 15 -10.98 12.91 4.61
N ARG A 16 -12.30 13.02 4.45
CA ARG A 16 -12.94 13.19 3.14
C ARG A 16 -12.50 14.47 2.44
N MET A 17 -12.33 15.56 3.18
CA MET A 17 -11.90 16.84 2.61
C MET A 17 -10.51 16.76 1.96
N LEU A 18 -9.64 15.82 2.37
CA LEU A 18 -8.33 15.61 1.74
C LEU A 18 -8.44 15.16 0.28
N PHE A 19 -9.45 14.34 -0.04
CA PHE A 19 -9.60 13.76 -1.38
C PHE A 19 -9.97 14.80 -2.44
N ALA A 20 -10.62 15.90 -2.04
CA ALA A 20 -10.92 17.02 -2.93
C ALA A 20 -9.68 17.81 -3.38
N ARG A 21 -8.52 17.58 -2.75
CA ARG A 21 -7.28 18.36 -2.96
C ARG A 21 -6.12 17.52 -3.49
N LEU A 22 -6.36 16.25 -3.86
CA LEU A 22 -5.30 15.39 -4.36
C LEU A 22 -4.75 15.94 -5.68
N PRO A 23 -3.42 16.10 -5.82
CA PRO A 23 -2.85 16.60 -7.06
C PRO A 23 -3.05 15.62 -8.21
N ALA A 24 -3.23 16.15 -9.41
CA ALA A 24 -3.25 15.39 -10.67
C ALA A 24 -1.81 15.05 -11.12
N PRO A 25 -1.63 14.03 -11.99
CA PRO A 25 -0.33 13.71 -12.56
C PRO A 25 0.14 14.81 -13.50
N ASP A 26 1.45 15.10 -13.50
CA ASP A 26 2.05 16.10 -14.37
C ASP A 26 2.30 15.55 -15.78
N GLN A 27 1.44 15.93 -16.72
CA GLN A 27 1.54 15.49 -18.11
C GLN A 27 2.71 16.15 -18.87
N ALA A 28 3.19 17.32 -18.44
CA ALA A 28 4.35 17.97 -19.05
C ALA A 28 5.63 17.22 -18.68
N ALA A 29 5.74 16.76 -17.42
CA ALA A 29 6.83 15.90 -16.98
C ALA A 29 6.87 14.57 -17.77
N VAL A 30 5.70 13.94 -17.99
CA VAL A 30 5.59 12.73 -18.83
C VAL A 30 6.02 13.01 -20.27
N ALA A 31 5.58 14.11 -20.86
CA ALA A 31 5.97 14.48 -22.23
C ALA A 31 7.48 14.69 -22.36
N ALA A 32 8.14 15.29 -21.36
CA ALA A 32 9.58 15.46 -21.33
C ALA A 32 10.33 14.11 -21.25
N VAL A 33 9.87 13.19 -20.40
CA VAL A 33 10.42 11.82 -20.34
C VAL A 33 10.28 11.11 -21.68
N ARG A 34 9.10 11.15 -22.31
CA ARG A 34 8.88 10.55 -23.64
C ARG A 34 9.78 11.14 -24.72
N ALA A 35 9.96 12.46 -24.72
CA ALA A 35 10.82 13.16 -25.67
C ALA A 35 12.28 12.73 -25.54
N ARG A 36 12.77 12.55 -24.31
CA ARG A 36 14.11 12.00 -24.06
C ARG A 36 14.20 10.53 -24.46
N ASP A 37 13.21 9.73 -24.07
CA ASP A 37 13.20 8.28 -24.29
C ASP A 37 13.28 7.94 -25.80
N ALA A 38 12.64 8.74 -26.65
CA ALA A 38 12.70 8.62 -28.11
C ALA A 38 14.09 8.84 -28.71
N GLN A 39 15.02 9.46 -27.97
CA GLN A 39 16.38 9.72 -28.42
C GLN A 39 17.39 8.65 -27.96
N LEU A 40 17.02 7.81 -27.00
CA LEU A 40 17.89 6.79 -26.42
C LEU A 40 18.29 5.76 -27.48
N THR A 41 19.50 5.19 -27.37
CA THR A 41 20.09 4.24 -28.33
C THR A 41 19.40 2.86 -28.30
N LYS A 42 18.09 2.83 -28.55
CA LYS A 42 17.21 1.67 -28.59
C LYS A 42 16.08 1.89 -29.59
N PRO A 43 15.47 0.83 -30.16
CA PRO A 43 14.20 0.98 -30.87
C PRO A 43 13.11 1.55 -29.93
N PRO A 44 12.20 2.38 -30.44
CA PRO A 44 11.08 2.90 -29.64
C PRO A 44 10.28 1.76 -28.98
N GLY A 45 10.00 1.87 -27.68
CA GLY A 45 9.25 0.87 -26.91
C GLY A 45 10.01 -0.42 -26.57
N ALA A 46 11.29 -0.56 -26.94
CA ALA A 46 12.04 -1.80 -26.76
C ALA A 46 12.26 -2.20 -25.30
N LEU A 47 12.17 -1.26 -24.34
CA LEU A 47 12.24 -1.56 -22.91
C LEU A 47 10.86 -1.76 -22.26
N GLY A 48 9.78 -1.62 -23.03
CA GLY A 48 8.41 -1.91 -22.61
C GLY A 48 8.04 -1.23 -21.29
N ARG A 49 7.67 -2.01 -20.28
CA ARG A 49 7.21 -1.50 -18.97
C ARG A 49 8.25 -0.68 -18.21
N LEU A 50 9.54 -0.81 -18.50
CA LEU A 50 10.53 0.06 -17.85
C LEU A 50 10.33 1.53 -18.27
N GLU A 51 9.90 1.77 -19.50
CA GLU A 51 9.59 3.13 -19.99
C GLU A 51 8.34 3.67 -19.28
N GLU A 52 7.29 2.84 -19.14
CA GLU A 52 6.07 3.17 -18.39
C GLU A 52 6.36 3.53 -16.91
N ILE A 53 7.31 2.85 -16.28
CA ILE A 53 7.71 3.13 -14.88
C ILE A 53 8.33 4.52 -14.76
N VAL A 54 9.17 4.94 -15.70
CA VAL A 54 9.81 6.26 -15.65
C VAL A 54 8.80 7.37 -15.93
N GLU A 55 7.87 7.15 -16.86
CA GLU A 55 6.72 8.05 -17.05
C GLU A 55 5.88 8.19 -15.79
N TRP A 56 5.57 7.07 -15.12
CA TRP A 56 4.84 7.07 -13.84
C TRP A 56 5.58 7.86 -12.75
N LEU A 57 6.89 7.66 -12.59
CA LEU A 57 7.70 8.43 -11.64
C LEU A 57 7.63 9.94 -11.95
N ALA A 58 7.87 10.33 -13.20
CA ALA A 58 7.86 11.74 -13.62
C ALA A 58 6.48 12.39 -13.41
N ALA A 59 5.41 11.67 -13.78
CA ALA A 59 4.04 12.12 -13.61
C ALA A 59 3.73 12.48 -12.15
N TRP A 60 4.14 11.61 -11.22
CA TRP A 60 3.74 11.73 -9.83
C TRP A 60 4.69 12.52 -8.96
N GLN A 61 5.97 12.60 -9.33
CA GLN A 61 6.93 13.56 -8.74
C GLN A 61 6.74 14.97 -9.30
N GLY A 62 6.09 15.12 -10.46
CA GLY A 62 5.97 16.41 -11.15
C GLY A 62 7.31 16.94 -11.64
N ALA A 63 8.19 16.04 -12.09
CA ALA A 63 9.56 16.35 -12.47
C ALA A 63 9.91 15.72 -13.82
N PRO A 64 10.40 16.49 -14.82
CA PRO A 64 10.79 15.95 -16.13
C PRO A 64 12.05 15.07 -16.06
N ALA A 65 12.81 15.17 -14.97
CA ALA A 65 13.92 14.30 -14.62
C ALA A 65 13.66 13.71 -13.22
N PRO A 66 12.83 12.65 -13.11
CA PRO A 66 12.51 12.07 -11.81
C PRO A 66 13.76 11.46 -11.15
N ALA A 67 13.73 11.33 -9.82
CA ALA A 67 14.84 10.81 -9.03
C ALA A 67 14.37 9.92 -7.88
N ILE A 68 15.21 8.97 -7.47
CA ILE A 68 15.00 8.12 -6.30
C ILE A 68 16.28 8.16 -5.46
N ALA A 69 16.41 9.22 -4.67
CA ALA A 69 17.50 9.45 -3.74
C ALA A 69 17.15 8.96 -2.33
N ARG A 70 15.88 9.00 -1.92
CA ARG A 70 15.44 8.69 -0.56
C ARG A 70 14.18 7.80 -0.56
N PRO A 71 14.26 6.59 -1.15
CA PRO A 71 13.15 5.65 -1.08
C PRO A 71 13.01 5.12 0.35
N LEU A 72 11.77 4.92 0.78
CA LEU A 72 11.44 4.42 2.12
C LEU A 72 10.48 3.24 2.04
N VAL A 73 10.83 2.15 2.72
CA VAL A 73 9.86 1.15 3.16
C VAL A 73 9.39 1.53 4.57
N ALA A 74 8.08 1.71 4.73
CA ALA A 74 7.44 2.07 5.98
C ALA A 74 6.57 0.90 6.46
N VAL A 75 7.05 0.15 7.46
CA VAL A 75 6.33 -1.00 8.01
C VAL A 75 5.45 -0.54 9.17
N TYR A 76 4.14 -0.71 9.04
CA TYR A 76 3.18 -0.42 10.11
C TYR A 76 2.83 -1.70 10.86
N ALA A 77 3.07 -1.72 12.17
CA ALA A 77 2.84 -2.89 13.00
C ALA A 77 1.64 -2.72 13.93
N GLY A 78 0.67 -3.65 13.87
CA GLY A 78 -0.57 -3.58 14.64
C GLY A 78 -1.19 -4.96 14.90
N ASN A 79 -1.77 -5.16 16.08
CA ASN A 79 -2.41 -6.41 16.47
C ASN A 79 -3.93 -6.37 16.33
N HIS A 80 -4.55 -7.52 16.04
CA HIS A 80 -6.00 -7.65 15.81
C HIS A 80 -6.72 -8.47 16.86
N GLY A 81 -7.88 -7.99 17.32
CA GLY A 81 -8.71 -8.70 18.31
C GLY A 81 -9.22 -10.06 17.80
N VAL A 82 -9.56 -10.15 16.52
CA VAL A 82 -10.03 -11.40 15.89
C VAL A 82 -9.01 -12.54 16.00
N ALA A 83 -7.72 -12.23 16.20
CA ALA A 83 -6.68 -13.23 16.37
C ALA A 83 -6.95 -14.19 17.55
N ALA A 84 -7.67 -13.74 18.59
CA ALA A 84 -8.07 -14.55 19.72
C ALA A 84 -8.97 -15.74 19.33
N GLN A 85 -9.62 -15.70 18.16
CA GLN A 85 -10.42 -16.79 17.61
C GLN A 85 -9.58 -17.87 16.89
N GLY A 86 -8.25 -17.79 16.95
CA GLY A 86 -7.36 -18.78 16.33
C GLY A 86 -7.36 -18.71 14.80
N VAL A 87 -7.52 -17.51 14.24
CA VAL A 87 -7.45 -17.24 12.78
C VAL A 87 -6.02 -17.15 12.24
N SER A 88 -5.02 -17.27 13.11
CA SER A 88 -3.59 -17.23 12.78
C SER A 88 -2.90 -18.49 13.32
N ALA A 89 -1.84 -18.92 12.66
CA ALA A 89 -0.98 -20.00 13.15
C ALA A 89 -0.07 -19.56 14.32
N PHE A 90 0.07 -18.25 14.51
CA PHE A 90 0.96 -17.63 15.49
C PHE A 90 0.19 -16.77 16.50
N PRO A 91 0.66 -16.70 17.77
CA PRO A 91 0.07 -15.83 18.79
C PRO A 91 0.40 -14.34 18.52
N ALA A 92 -0.41 -13.43 19.06
CA ALA A 92 -0.26 -11.98 18.86
C ALA A 92 1.09 -11.40 19.31
N SER A 93 1.80 -12.08 20.23
CA SER A 93 3.14 -11.69 20.66
C SER A 93 4.19 -11.75 19.54
N VAL A 94 3.95 -12.53 18.47
CA VAL A 94 4.85 -12.61 17.32
C VAL A 94 4.99 -11.27 16.60
N THR A 95 3.96 -10.41 16.62
CA THR A 95 4.06 -9.05 16.07
C THR A 95 5.21 -8.26 16.71
N ALA A 96 5.27 -8.24 18.05
CA ALA A 96 6.34 -7.53 18.77
C ALA A 96 7.72 -8.18 18.57
N GLN A 97 7.78 -9.51 18.49
CA GLN A 97 9.01 -10.26 18.20
C GLN A 97 9.55 -9.93 16.80
N MET A 98 8.67 -9.82 15.81
CA MET A 98 9.06 -9.44 14.45
C MET A 98 9.48 -7.97 14.36
N VAL A 99 8.83 -7.08 15.11
CA VAL A 99 9.29 -5.69 15.25
C VAL A 99 10.72 -5.63 15.80
N GLN A 100 11.01 -6.41 16.85
CA GLN A 100 12.38 -6.52 17.39
C GLN A 100 13.36 -7.11 16.35
N ASN A 101 12.90 -8.05 15.52
CA ASN A 101 13.69 -8.59 14.42
C ASN A 101 13.99 -7.54 13.34
N PHE A 102 13.03 -6.67 12.99
CA PHE A 102 13.27 -5.53 12.09
C PHE A 102 14.31 -4.57 12.66
N THR A 103 14.17 -4.20 13.94
CA THR A 103 15.12 -3.29 14.62
C THR A 103 16.52 -3.90 14.71
N SER A 104 16.61 -5.23 14.87
CA SER A 104 17.88 -5.96 14.92
C SER A 104 18.49 -6.22 13.54
N GLY A 105 17.81 -5.86 12.45
CA GLY A 105 18.31 -6.05 11.10
C GLY A 105 18.18 -7.49 10.57
N GLY A 106 17.36 -8.33 11.19
CA GLY A 106 17.33 -9.78 10.94
C GLY A 106 16.24 -10.27 9.98
N ALA A 107 15.28 -9.43 9.60
CA ALA A 107 14.21 -9.84 8.69
C ALA A 107 14.61 -9.75 7.22
N ALA A 108 13.80 -10.37 6.35
CA ALA A 108 14.02 -10.35 4.91
C ALA A 108 13.98 -8.93 4.34
N ILE A 109 13.03 -8.10 4.81
CA ILE A 109 12.94 -6.70 4.38
C ILE A 109 14.19 -5.89 4.73
N ASN A 110 14.86 -6.18 5.86
CA ASN A 110 16.14 -5.54 6.19
C ASN A 110 17.20 -5.82 5.14
N GLN A 111 17.28 -7.07 4.67
CA GLN A 111 18.28 -7.46 3.67
C GLN A 111 17.98 -6.82 2.31
N ILE A 112 16.71 -6.79 1.90
CA ILE A 112 16.28 -6.12 0.66
C ILE A 112 16.62 -4.63 0.72
N CYS A 113 16.27 -3.97 1.83
CA CYS A 113 16.53 -2.54 1.99
C CYS A 113 18.02 -2.23 1.97
N LYS A 114 18.83 -3.02 2.68
CA LYS A 114 20.29 -2.86 2.71
C LYS A 114 20.93 -3.11 1.35
N ALA A 115 20.48 -4.13 0.61
CA ALA A 115 21.05 -4.49 -0.68
C ALA A 115 20.79 -3.42 -1.76
N HIS A 116 19.72 -2.65 -1.61
CA HIS A 116 19.28 -1.70 -2.63
C HIS A 116 19.29 -0.24 -2.16
N ASP A 117 19.91 0.06 -1.02
CA ASP A 117 19.98 1.41 -0.45
C ASP A 117 18.58 2.05 -0.32
N ILE A 118 17.73 1.37 0.44
CA ILE A 118 16.37 1.79 0.75
C ILE A 118 16.28 2.03 2.25
N GLY A 119 15.70 3.16 2.65
CA GLY A 119 15.41 3.42 4.05
C GLY A 119 14.36 2.43 4.56
N LEU A 120 14.50 1.97 5.80
CA LEU A 120 13.48 1.16 6.47
C LEU A 120 13.08 1.86 7.77
N LYS A 121 11.78 2.14 7.94
CA LYS A 121 11.20 2.63 9.19
C LYS A 121 10.08 1.70 9.64
N VAL A 122 10.01 1.46 10.94
CA VAL A 122 8.96 0.66 11.57
C VAL A 122 8.15 1.56 12.47
N TYR A 123 6.83 1.50 12.31
CA TYR A 123 5.84 2.31 13.03
C TYR A 123 4.98 1.39 13.89
N GLU A 124 5.18 1.43 15.20
CA GLU A 124 4.45 0.58 16.16
C GLU A 124 3.13 1.23 16.57
N LEU A 125 2.02 0.52 16.39
CA LEU A 125 0.67 1.04 16.63
C LEU A 125 0.02 0.35 17.83
N ALA A 126 0.53 0.64 19.02
CA ALA A 126 0.04 0.12 20.30
C ALA A 126 -0.04 -1.43 20.32
N LEU A 127 1.10 -2.10 20.11
CA LEU A 127 1.17 -3.57 19.94
C LEU A 127 0.58 -4.36 21.12
N GLU A 128 0.70 -3.84 22.34
CA GLU A 128 0.16 -4.44 23.57
C GLU A 128 -1.38 -4.35 23.68
N ARG A 129 -2.01 -3.53 22.83
CA ARG A 129 -3.45 -3.34 22.79
C ARG A 129 -3.96 -3.69 21.40
N PRO A 130 -4.31 -4.96 21.12
CA PRO A 130 -4.97 -5.33 19.87
C PRO A 130 -6.22 -4.46 19.62
N THR A 131 -6.63 -4.33 18.36
CA THR A 131 -7.97 -3.80 18.06
C THR A 131 -9.05 -4.64 18.72
N PHE A 132 -10.27 -4.11 18.82
CA PHE A 132 -11.39 -4.94 19.27
C PHE A 132 -11.69 -6.06 18.27
N ASP A 133 -12.30 -7.13 18.74
CA ASP A 133 -12.75 -8.20 17.88
C ASP A 133 -13.93 -7.73 17.03
N PHE A 134 -13.70 -7.61 15.72
CA PHE A 134 -14.69 -7.09 14.79
C PHE A 134 -15.94 -7.98 14.65
N THR A 135 -15.93 -9.20 15.16
CA THR A 135 -17.14 -10.04 15.17
C THR A 135 -18.09 -9.69 16.32
N GLN A 136 -17.68 -8.81 17.24
CA GLN A 136 -18.44 -8.40 18.42
C GLN A 136 -18.80 -6.91 18.42
N GLY A 137 -18.13 -6.11 17.58
CA GLY A 137 -18.28 -4.66 17.52
C GLY A 137 -17.31 -4.05 16.52
N PRO A 138 -17.20 -2.72 16.40
CA PRO A 138 -16.19 -2.11 15.54
C PRO A 138 -14.77 -2.41 16.06
N ALA A 139 -13.81 -2.69 15.17
CA ALA A 139 -12.40 -2.90 15.53
C ALA A 139 -11.76 -1.69 16.24
N MET A 140 -12.18 -0.47 15.88
CA MET A 140 -11.69 0.78 16.45
C MET A 140 -12.82 1.78 16.72
N ASP A 141 -12.59 2.68 17.67
CA ASP A 141 -13.41 3.89 17.82
C ASP A 141 -13.13 4.88 16.68
N GLU A 142 -14.10 5.74 16.33
CA GLU A 142 -13.98 6.67 15.19
C GLU A 142 -12.79 7.63 15.36
N ARG A 143 -12.61 8.18 16.56
CA ARG A 143 -11.50 9.08 16.87
C ARG A 143 -10.16 8.36 16.80
N GLU A 144 -10.08 7.10 17.27
CA GLU A 144 -8.85 6.30 17.18
C GLU A 144 -8.51 5.97 15.72
N ALA A 145 -9.51 5.56 14.94
CA ALA A 145 -9.34 5.25 13.52
C ALA A 145 -8.85 6.48 12.74
N ALA A 146 -9.44 7.66 12.97
CA ALA A 146 -9.03 8.90 12.33
C ALA A 146 -7.63 9.37 12.78
N ALA A 147 -7.32 9.29 14.08
CA ALA A 147 -5.99 9.62 14.58
C ALA A 147 -4.92 8.68 14.04
N THR A 148 -5.24 7.38 13.87
CA THR A 148 -4.33 6.39 13.30
C THR A 148 -4.11 6.63 11.80
N PHE A 149 -5.15 7.02 11.07
CA PHE A 149 -5.02 7.50 9.69
C PHE A 149 -4.08 8.71 9.63
N ALA A 150 -4.26 9.71 10.48
CA ALA A 150 -3.38 10.88 10.52
C ALA A 150 -1.93 10.49 10.85
N TYR A 151 -1.71 9.55 11.77
CA TYR A 151 -0.38 9.04 12.11
C TYR A 151 0.34 8.39 10.91
N GLY A 152 -0.38 7.91 9.91
CA GLY A 152 0.19 7.45 8.65
C GLY A 152 1.04 8.50 7.93
N PHE A 153 0.76 9.79 8.13
CA PHE A 153 1.46 10.91 7.49
C PHE A 153 2.95 10.97 7.87
N GLU A 154 3.31 10.44 9.04
CA GLU A 154 4.67 10.37 9.58
C GLU A 154 5.66 9.64 8.64
N ALA A 155 5.18 8.82 7.70
CA ALA A 155 6.04 8.19 6.68
C ALA A 155 6.65 9.19 5.69
N ILE A 156 5.96 10.29 5.41
CA ILE A 156 6.44 11.29 4.45
C ILE A 156 7.43 12.25 5.11
N GLU A 157 7.43 12.32 6.45
CA GLU A 157 8.37 13.13 7.20
C GLU A 157 9.82 12.73 6.90
N GLY A 158 10.61 13.75 6.57
CA GLY A 158 12.00 13.60 6.18
C GLY A 158 12.26 13.82 4.70
N GLY A 159 11.25 14.01 3.85
CA GLY A 159 11.45 14.34 2.43
C GLY A 159 11.89 13.13 1.59
N ILE A 160 11.15 12.03 1.73
CA ILE A 160 11.29 10.85 0.89
C ILE A 160 10.75 11.12 -0.52
N ASP A 161 11.21 10.36 -1.51
CA ASP A 161 10.82 10.54 -2.93
C ASP A 161 10.16 9.30 -3.56
N LEU A 162 10.07 8.20 -2.82
CA LEU A 162 9.34 6.99 -3.18
C LEU A 162 8.95 6.24 -1.89
N LEU A 163 7.68 5.89 -1.75
CA LEU A 163 7.17 5.17 -0.57
C LEU A 163 6.76 3.73 -0.92
N ALA A 164 7.14 2.78 -0.08
CA ALA A 164 6.62 1.42 -0.08
C ALA A 164 6.01 1.09 1.30
N PRO A 165 4.68 1.18 1.45
CA PRO A 165 4.02 0.74 2.67
C PRO A 165 4.17 -0.76 2.84
N GLY A 166 4.50 -1.19 4.05
CA GLY A 166 4.51 -2.57 4.49
C GLY A 166 3.72 -2.70 5.79
N GLU A 167 3.47 -3.94 6.20
CA GLU A 167 2.73 -4.23 7.42
C GLU A 167 3.33 -5.40 8.19
N MET A 168 2.98 -5.46 9.46
CA MET A 168 3.22 -6.62 10.32
C MET A 168 2.07 -6.70 11.33
N GLY A 169 1.31 -7.80 11.33
CA GLY A 169 0.20 -7.91 12.26
C GLY A 169 -0.44 -9.27 12.30
N ILE A 170 -0.47 -9.90 13.47
CA ILE A 170 -1.21 -11.14 13.64
C ILE A 170 -2.71 -10.89 13.51
N GLY A 171 -3.34 -11.62 12.59
CA GLY A 171 -4.78 -11.56 12.27
C GLY A 171 -5.14 -10.64 11.11
N ASN A 172 -4.20 -9.83 10.60
CA ASN A 172 -4.51 -8.81 9.60
C ASN A 172 -4.93 -9.35 8.22
N THR A 173 -4.51 -10.56 7.83
CA THR A 173 -5.00 -11.21 6.60
C THR A 173 -6.49 -11.53 6.66
N THR A 174 -7.04 -11.80 7.85
CA THR A 174 -8.48 -11.95 8.06
C THR A 174 -9.19 -10.61 7.94
N SER A 175 -8.61 -9.55 8.52
CA SER A 175 -9.10 -8.18 8.39
C SER A 175 -9.12 -7.71 6.93
N ALA A 176 -8.03 -7.92 6.19
CA ALA A 176 -7.93 -7.62 4.77
C ALA A 176 -8.99 -8.37 3.94
N ALA A 177 -9.18 -9.67 4.19
CA ALA A 177 -10.23 -10.46 3.53
C ALA A 177 -11.64 -9.95 3.85
N ALA A 178 -11.90 -9.54 5.09
CA ALA A 178 -13.18 -8.91 5.49
C ALA A 178 -13.43 -7.59 4.75
N ILE A 179 -12.39 -6.76 4.61
CA ILE A 179 -12.46 -5.51 3.84
C ILE A 179 -12.81 -5.78 2.38
N TYR A 180 -12.13 -6.73 1.73
CA TYR A 180 -12.43 -7.08 0.34
C TYR A 180 -13.85 -7.61 0.17
N ALA A 181 -14.32 -8.48 1.08
CA ALA A 181 -15.68 -8.96 1.06
C ALA A 181 -16.71 -7.83 1.23
N ALA A 182 -16.44 -6.87 2.11
CA ALA A 182 -17.31 -5.71 2.31
C ALA A 182 -17.37 -4.79 1.08
N LEU A 183 -16.23 -4.55 0.42
CA LEU A 183 -16.13 -3.66 -0.74
C LEU A 183 -16.64 -4.29 -2.04
N PHE A 184 -16.30 -5.56 -2.27
CA PHE A 184 -16.47 -6.22 -3.56
C PHE A 184 -17.51 -7.35 -3.54
N GLY A 185 -18.08 -7.65 -2.37
CA GLY A 185 -19.09 -8.69 -2.19
C GLY A 185 -18.55 -10.11 -2.35
N GLY A 186 -19.48 -11.07 -2.40
CA GLY A 186 -19.15 -12.49 -2.43
C GLY A 186 -18.89 -13.08 -1.02
N PRO A 187 -18.78 -14.42 -0.93
CA PRO A 187 -18.59 -15.10 0.36
C PRO A 187 -17.18 -14.88 0.91
N ALA A 188 -17.00 -14.97 2.23
CA ALA A 188 -15.69 -14.88 2.88
C ALA A 188 -14.63 -15.82 2.27
N SER A 189 -15.05 -17.04 1.89
CA SER A 189 -14.18 -18.05 1.29
C SER A 189 -13.52 -17.64 -0.02
N ARG A 190 -14.06 -16.63 -0.72
CA ARG A 190 -13.45 -16.08 -1.93
C ARG A 190 -12.18 -15.29 -1.62
N TRP A 191 -12.22 -14.52 -0.55
CA TRP A 191 -11.17 -13.54 -0.21
C TRP A 191 -10.15 -14.10 0.77
N THR A 192 -10.50 -15.19 1.45
CA THR A 192 -9.70 -15.73 2.56
C THR A 192 -8.67 -16.74 2.06
N GLY A 193 -7.40 -16.46 2.32
CA GLY A 193 -6.31 -17.42 2.17
C GLY A 193 -5.76 -17.94 3.50
N ARG A 194 -4.75 -18.80 3.39
CA ARG A 194 -4.10 -19.43 4.55
C ARG A 194 -3.18 -18.49 5.32
N GLY A 195 -2.84 -17.32 4.78
CA GLY A 195 -1.94 -16.33 5.41
C GLY A 195 -0.65 -16.96 5.93
N THR A 196 -0.51 -16.97 7.25
CA THR A 196 0.63 -17.57 7.98
C THR A 196 0.75 -19.08 7.86
N GLY A 197 -0.11 -19.75 7.07
CA GLY A 197 -0.10 -21.19 6.83
C GLY A 197 -1.07 -21.98 7.72
N VAL A 198 -2.24 -21.42 8.02
CA VAL A 198 -3.26 -22.13 8.81
C VAL A 198 -3.79 -23.39 8.12
N ASP A 199 -4.20 -24.36 8.93
CA ASP A 199 -4.87 -25.59 8.50
C ASP A 199 -6.33 -25.32 8.05
N ASP A 200 -7.03 -26.38 7.64
CA ASP A 200 -8.41 -26.27 7.16
C ASP A 200 -9.38 -25.78 8.24
N ALA A 201 -9.14 -26.17 9.49
CA ALA A 201 -9.92 -25.69 10.63
C ALA A 201 -9.69 -24.19 10.87
N GLY A 202 -8.45 -23.71 10.76
CA GLY A 202 -8.11 -22.29 10.84
C GLY A 202 -8.69 -21.48 9.69
N LEU A 203 -8.68 -22.02 8.47
CA LEU A 203 -9.35 -21.41 7.32
C LEU A 203 -10.86 -21.31 7.53
N ALA A 204 -11.50 -22.36 8.08
CA ALA A 204 -12.92 -22.33 8.42
C ALA A 204 -13.24 -21.27 9.50
N ARG A 205 -12.40 -21.15 10.53
CA ARG A 205 -12.54 -20.10 11.56
C ARG A 205 -12.42 -18.70 10.97
N LYS A 206 -11.47 -18.49 10.04
CA LYS A 206 -11.35 -17.22 9.31
C LYS A 206 -12.63 -16.87 8.56
N ASN A 207 -13.14 -17.81 7.76
CA ASN A 207 -14.37 -17.59 6.98
C ASN A 207 -15.56 -17.26 7.88
N ALA A 208 -15.75 -18.03 8.96
CA ALA A 208 -16.83 -17.81 9.91
C ALA A 208 -16.74 -16.44 10.61
N ALA A 209 -15.54 -16.01 11.00
CA ALA A 209 -15.32 -14.69 11.60
C ALA A 209 -15.67 -13.57 10.63
N ILE A 210 -15.27 -13.70 9.36
CA ILE A 210 -15.56 -12.70 8.32
C ILE A 210 -17.07 -12.63 8.05
N ASP A 211 -17.73 -13.77 7.84
CA ASP A 211 -19.17 -13.81 7.58
C ASP A 211 -19.97 -13.21 8.75
N ALA A 212 -19.58 -13.53 9.99
CA ALA A 212 -20.20 -12.96 11.19
C ALA A 212 -20.03 -11.42 11.27
N ALA A 213 -18.84 -10.92 10.95
CA ALA A 213 -18.54 -9.49 10.96
C ALA A 213 -19.31 -8.73 9.89
N LEU A 214 -19.40 -9.29 8.67
CA LEU A 214 -20.19 -8.72 7.57
C LEU A 214 -21.67 -8.62 7.94
N ALA A 215 -22.23 -9.67 8.55
CA ALA A 215 -23.61 -9.67 9.02
C ALA A 215 -23.83 -8.61 10.13
N LEU A 216 -22.95 -8.55 11.13
CA LEU A 216 -23.03 -7.59 12.23
C LEU A 216 -22.97 -6.14 11.75
N HIS A 217 -22.17 -5.87 10.72
CA HIS A 217 -21.89 -4.52 10.25
C HIS A 217 -22.63 -4.11 8.99
N ALA A 218 -23.52 -4.95 8.45
CA ALA A 218 -24.18 -4.77 7.15
C ALA A 218 -24.70 -3.34 6.87
N ARG A 219 -25.30 -2.69 7.87
CA ARG A 219 -25.84 -1.31 7.74
C ARG A 219 -24.79 -0.20 7.57
N HIS A 220 -23.51 -0.53 7.67
CA HIS A 220 -22.39 0.43 7.63
C HIS A 220 -21.41 0.17 6.47
N LEU A 221 -21.58 -0.92 5.72
CA LEU A 221 -20.62 -1.34 4.69
C LEU A 221 -20.73 -0.55 3.38
N SER A 222 -21.60 0.46 3.29
CA SER A 222 -21.62 1.39 2.16
C SER A 222 -20.58 2.50 2.27
N ASP A 223 -19.99 2.71 3.45
CA ASP A 223 -19.00 3.74 3.71
C ASP A 223 -17.61 3.11 3.93
N PRO A 224 -16.62 3.35 3.04
CA PRO A 224 -15.27 2.80 3.20
C PRO A 224 -14.54 3.21 4.48
N LEU A 225 -14.81 4.40 5.05
CA LEU A 225 -14.19 4.79 6.33
C LEU A 225 -14.82 4.03 7.50
N GLU A 226 -16.12 3.72 7.43
CA GLU A 226 -16.75 2.80 8.39
C GLU A 226 -16.27 1.36 8.20
N ILE A 227 -16.02 0.91 6.96
CA ILE A 227 -15.39 -0.41 6.71
C ILE A 227 -14.01 -0.46 7.37
N MET A 228 -13.16 0.54 7.15
CA MET A 228 -11.84 0.64 7.77
C MET A 228 -11.95 0.59 9.30
N ARG A 229 -12.86 1.37 9.89
CA ARG A 229 -13.06 1.42 11.35
C ARG A 229 -13.53 0.09 11.93
N ARG A 230 -14.41 -0.60 11.22
CA ARG A 230 -15.12 -1.77 11.72
C ARG A 230 -14.37 -3.06 11.49
N LEU A 231 -13.82 -3.23 10.29
CA LEU A 231 -13.21 -4.48 9.83
C LEU A 231 -11.69 -4.39 9.72
N GLY A 232 -11.12 -3.19 9.80
CA GLY A 232 -9.69 -2.93 9.63
C GLY A 232 -8.84 -3.15 10.88
N GLY A 233 -7.58 -2.76 10.76
CA GLY A 233 -6.59 -2.69 11.82
C GLY A 233 -5.94 -1.31 11.88
N ARG A 234 -5.18 -1.05 12.95
CA ARG A 234 -4.44 0.21 13.08
C ARG A 234 -3.43 0.38 11.95
N GLU A 235 -2.74 -0.69 11.57
CA GLU A 235 -1.78 -0.68 10.47
C GLU A 235 -2.43 -0.41 9.11
N ILE A 236 -3.64 -0.92 8.88
CA ILE A 236 -4.40 -0.62 7.65
C ILE A 236 -4.82 0.85 7.62
N ALA A 237 -5.32 1.40 8.74
CA ALA A 237 -5.68 2.81 8.84
C ALA A 237 -4.47 3.73 8.63
N ALA A 238 -3.32 3.40 9.23
CA ALA A 238 -2.08 4.15 9.06
C ALA A 238 -1.55 4.05 7.61
N MET A 239 -1.61 2.88 6.98
CA MET A 239 -1.23 2.73 5.56
C MET A 239 -2.13 3.55 4.64
N MET A 240 -3.45 3.64 4.91
CA MET A 240 -4.33 4.54 4.16
C MET A 240 -3.85 5.99 4.28
N GLY A 241 -3.53 6.42 5.49
CA GLY A 241 -2.96 7.74 5.76
C GLY A 241 -1.65 8.00 5.01
N ALA A 242 -0.74 7.04 5.05
CA ALA A 242 0.56 7.11 4.39
C ALA A 242 0.44 7.26 2.87
N ILE A 243 -0.46 6.48 2.26
CA ILE A 243 -0.74 6.55 0.82
C ILE A 243 -1.35 7.90 0.45
N THR A 244 -2.30 8.42 1.24
CA THR A 244 -2.89 9.74 1.03
C THR A 244 -1.87 10.87 1.20
N ALA A 245 -1.04 10.81 2.24
CA ALA A 245 0.01 11.78 2.49
C ALA A 245 1.05 11.79 1.36
N ALA A 246 1.43 10.61 0.85
CA ALA A 246 2.32 10.48 -0.30
C ALA A 246 1.73 11.21 -1.51
N ARG A 247 0.43 11.02 -1.77
CA ARG A 247 -0.25 11.70 -2.87
C ARG A 247 -0.20 13.22 -2.74
N LEU A 248 -0.55 13.74 -1.56
CA LEU A 248 -0.54 15.18 -1.30
C LEU A 248 0.85 15.81 -1.49
N ASN A 249 1.90 15.03 -1.26
CA ASN A 249 3.30 15.48 -1.36
C ASN A 249 3.99 15.06 -2.67
N ARG A 250 3.25 14.58 -3.68
CA ARG A 250 3.83 14.12 -4.96
C ARG A 250 4.91 13.04 -4.80
N VAL A 251 4.71 12.15 -3.84
CA VAL A 251 5.54 10.96 -3.62
C VAL A 251 4.83 9.76 -4.25
N PRO A 252 5.42 9.12 -5.29
CA PRO A 252 4.88 7.88 -5.84
C PRO A 252 4.90 6.74 -4.80
N VAL A 253 3.98 5.79 -4.94
CA VAL A 253 3.81 4.68 -4.00
C VAL A 253 3.94 3.32 -4.69
N VAL A 254 4.70 2.41 -4.10
CA VAL A 254 4.78 1.01 -4.49
C VAL A 254 3.99 0.17 -3.49
N LEU A 255 2.86 -0.39 -3.92
CA LEU A 255 2.06 -1.28 -3.10
C LEU A 255 2.73 -2.65 -2.99
N ASP A 256 2.75 -3.22 -1.79
CA ASP A 256 3.28 -4.56 -1.55
C ASP A 256 2.22 -5.63 -1.89
N GLY A 257 1.83 -6.44 -0.91
CA GLY A 257 0.92 -7.57 -1.10
C GLY A 257 -0.51 -7.33 -0.63
N PHE A 258 -1.12 -8.43 -0.23
CA PHE A 258 -2.56 -8.57 0.02
C PHE A 258 -3.11 -7.59 1.07
N VAL A 259 -2.40 -7.34 2.17
CA VAL A 259 -2.90 -6.47 3.24
C VAL A 259 -2.72 -4.99 2.89
N VAL A 260 -1.58 -4.62 2.28
CA VAL A 260 -1.34 -3.25 1.79
C VAL A 260 -2.36 -2.86 0.72
N CYS A 261 -2.71 -3.78 -0.17
CA CYS A 261 -3.76 -3.55 -1.16
C CYS A 261 -5.16 -3.40 -0.55
N ALA A 262 -5.41 -3.86 0.68
CA ALA A 262 -6.70 -3.63 1.35
C ALA A 262 -6.84 -2.17 1.77
N ALA A 263 -5.76 -1.55 2.27
CA ALA A 263 -5.70 -0.12 2.50
C ALA A 263 -5.90 0.67 1.19
N ALA A 264 -5.25 0.26 0.10
CA ALA A 264 -5.42 0.87 -1.21
C ALA A 264 -6.85 0.71 -1.76
N ALA A 265 -7.50 -0.43 -1.53
CA ALA A 265 -8.87 -0.68 -1.95
C ALA A 265 -9.88 0.20 -1.22
N LEU A 266 -9.69 0.43 0.08
CA LEU A 266 -10.50 1.37 0.86
C LEU A 266 -10.37 2.79 0.30
N LEU A 267 -9.15 3.24 -0.01
CA LEU A 267 -8.93 4.55 -0.65
C LEU A 267 -9.59 4.65 -2.02
N HIS A 268 -9.43 3.61 -2.85
CA HIS A 268 -10.05 3.54 -4.17
C HIS A 268 -11.58 3.59 -4.11
N ALA A 269 -12.19 2.98 -3.08
CA ALA A 269 -13.63 3.04 -2.85
C ALA A 269 -14.11 4.42 -2.36
N ILE A 270 -13.24 5.20 -1.68
CA ILE A 270 -13.55 6.60 -1.30
C ILE A 270 -13.53 7.49 -2.55
N ALA A 271 -12.48 7.38 -3.36
CA ALA A 271 -12.33 8.10 -4.61
C ALA A 271 -11.50 7.24 -5.58
N PRO A 272 -12.02 6.89 -6.78
CA PRO A 272 -11.33 5.97 -7.69
C PRO A 272 -9.90 6.38 -8.07
N ASP A 273 -9.60 7.69 -8.11
CA ASP A 273 -8.28 8.23 -8.46
C ASP A 273 -7.31 8.36 -7.27
N ALA A 274 -7.76 8.06 -6.04
CA ALA A 274 -7.01 8.23 -4.80
C ALA A 274 -5.70 7.44 -4.80
N ILE A 275 -5.65 6.35 -5.57
CA ILE A 275 -4.49 5.48 -5.73
C ILE A 275 -3.80 5.65 -7.09
N GLY A 276 -4.07 6.75 -7.82
CA GLY A 276 -3.47 7.03 -9.13
C GLY A 276 -1.94 7.02 -9.12
N HIS A 277 -1.33 7.51 -8.05
CA HIS A 277 0.12 7.55 -7.79
C HIS A 277 0.71 6.23 -7.31
N CYS A 278 -0.12 5.20 -7.14
CA CYS A 278 0.31 3.88 -6.72
C CYS A 278 0.60 2.98 -7.93
N ILE A 279 1.66 2.18 -7.85
CA ILE A 279 1.92 1.01 -8.70
C ILE A 279 1.96 -0.25 -7.83
N ALA A 280 1.54 -1.40 -8.36
CA ALA A 280 1.65 -2.66 -7.65
C ALA A 280 3.06 -3.24 -7.81
N GLY A 281 3.78 -3.44 -6.69
CA GLY A 281 5.13 -4.00 -6.68
C GLY A 281 5.13 -5.47 -7.07
N HIS A 282 4.25 -6.28 -6.48
CA HIS A 282 4.13 -7.69 -6.84
C HIS A 282 2.70 -8.22 -6.74
N VAL A 283 2.45 -9.37 -7.35
CA VAL A 283 1.29 -10.19 -7.01
C VAL A 283 1.68 -11.20 -5.93
N SER A 284 1.07 -11.04 -4.76
CA SER A 284 1.12 -12.02 -3.68
C SER A 284 0.47 -13.35 -4.07
N ALA A 285 1.04 -14.46 -3.59
CA ALA A 285 0.45 -15.80 -3.65
C ALA A 285 -0.71 -16.00 -2.64
N GLU A 286 -1.07 -14.96 -1.88
CA GLU A 286 -2.22 -15.00 -0.97
C GLU A 286 -3.55 -14.88 -1.74
N GLY A 287 -4.27 -15.99 -1.82
CA GLY A 287 -5.68 -16.06 -2.24
C GLY A 287 -6.00 -15.25 -3.51
N ALA A 288 -7.01 -14.38 -3.40
CA ALA A 288 -7.57 -13.61 -4.51
C ALA A 288 -6.78 -12.32 -4.84
N HIS A 289 -5.50 -12.20 -4.46
CA HIS A 289 -4.76 -10.94 -4.66
C HIS A 289 -4.68 -10.50 -6.14
N ALA A 290 -4.53 -11.44 -7.07
CA ALA A 290 -4.55 -11.13 -8.50
C ALA A 290 -5.89 -10.51 -8.93
N GLU A 291 -7.00 -10.97 -8.37
CA GLU A 291 -8.34 -10.42 -8.61
C GLU A 291 -8.47 -9.01 -8.03
N VAL A 292 -7.97 -8.80 -6.80
CA VAL A 292 -7.94 -7.47 -6.17
C VAL A 292 -7.17 -6.49 -7.05
N LEU A 293 -5.98 -6.85 -7.51
CA LEU A 293 -5.17 -6.01 -8.39
C LEU A 293 -5.89 -5.67 -9.70
N ALA A 294 -6.63 -6.63 -10.28
CA ALA A 294 -7.45 -6.38 -11.47
C ALA A 294 -8.57 -5.36 -11.18
N THR A 295 -9.28 -5.51 -10.06
CA THR A 295 -10.31 -4.56 -9.61
C THR A 295 -9.76 -3.15 -9.38
N LEU A 296 -8.54 -3.04 -8.83
CA LEU A 296 -7.86 -1.76 -8.62
C LEU A 296 -7.23 -1.17 -9.90
N GLY A 297 -7.29 -1.89 -11.03
CA GLY A 297 -6.65 -1.49 -12.28
C GLY A 297 -5.12 -1.43 -12.18
N LYS A 298 -4.50 -2.27 -11.33
CA LYS A 298 -3.06 -2.28 -11.08
C LYS A 298 -2.41 -3.54 -11.62
N LYS A 299 -1.55 -3.39 -12.62
CA LYS A 299 -0.72 -4.49 -13.15
C LYS A 299 0.56 -4.63 -12.30
N PRO A 300 0.79 -5.76 -11.59
CA PRO A 300 1.95 -5.95 -10.73
C PRO A 300 3.26 -5.92 -11.52
N LEU A 301 4.35 -5.40 -10.94
CA LEU A 301 5.68 -5.44 -11.57
C LEU A 301 6.32 -6.83 -11.51
N LEU A 302 6.08 -7.56 -10.43
CA LEU A 302 6.70 -8.86 -10.15
C LEU A 302 5.64 -9.93 -9.88
N ASP A 303 5.91 -11.16 -10.32
CA ASP A 303 5.17 -12.36 -9.96
C ASP A 303 6.19 -13.43 -9.53
N LEU A 304 6.38 -13.54 -8.21
CA LEU A 304 7.44 -14.35 -7.60
C LEU A 304 6.88 -15.39 -6.62
N GLY A 305 5.56 -15.54 -6.54
CA GLY A 305 4.91 -16.42 -5.56
C GLY A 305 5.14 -16.02 -4.10
N MET A 306 5.54 -14.76 -3.84
CA MET A 306 5.79 -14.24 -2.49
C MET A 306 4.48 -14.02 -1.71
N ARG A 307 4.52 -14.20 -0.39
CA ARG A 307 3.37 -13.95 0.51
C ARG A 307 3.81 -13.61 1.94
N LEU A 308 4.99 -13.03 2.08
CA LEU A 308 5.57 -12.69 3.39
C LEU A 308 4.91 -11.45 4.00
N GLY A 309 4.62 -10.43 3.18
CA GLY A 309 4.23 -9.10 3.65
C GLY A 309 5.47 -8.24 3.93
N GLU A 310 5.39 -7.40 4.97
CA GLU A 310 6.50 -6.55 5.47
C GLU A 310 6.99 -5.48 4.48
N GLY A 311 6.33 -5.30 3.32
CA GLY A 311 6.85 -4.44 2.25
C GLY A 311 7.92 -5.12 1.39
N SER A 312 8.12 -6.44 1.52
CA SER A 312 9.20 -7.17 0.86
C SER A 312 9.09 -7.21 -0.67
N GLY A 313 7.90 -7.43 -1.22
CA GLY A 313 7.65 -7.40 -2.66
C GLY A 313 7.76 -5.98 -3.23
N ALA A 314 7.27 -4.98 -2.50
CA ALA A 314 7.45 -3.57 -2.85
C ALA A 314 8.93 -3.15 -2.82
N GLY A 315 9.69 -3.58 -1.81
CA GLY A 315 11.13 -3.34 -1.70
C GLY A 315 11.93 -3.90 -2.88
N LEU A 316 11.61 -5.12 -3.33
CA LEU A 316 12.20 -5.69 -4.54
C LEU A 316 11.78 -4.92 -5.80
N ALA A 317 10.52 -4.51 -5.89
CA ALA A 317 10.04 -3.69 -6.99
C ALA A 317 10.75 -2.33 -7.06
N ILE A 318 11.15 -1.73 -5.94
CA ILE A 318 11.98 -0.52 -5.92
C ILE A 318 13.32 -0.75 -6.66
N ALA A 319 13.95 -1.92 -6.53
CA ALA A 319 15.18 -2.21 -7.27
C ALA A 319 14.97 -2.21 -8.79
N LEU A 320 13.84 -2.78 -9.25
CA LEU A 320 13.45 -2.72 -10.66
C LEU A 320 13.17 -1.27 -11.10
N ILE A 321 12.50 -0.48 -10.26
CA ILE A 321 12.18 0.92 -10.56
C ILE A 321 13.47 1.77 -10.65
N LYS A 322 14.42 1.59 -9.72
CA LYS A 322 15.75 2.22 -9.77
C LYS A 322 16.49 1.83 -11.06
N THR A 323 16.36 0.57 -11.48
CA THR A 323 16.96 0.08 -12.74
C THR A 323 16.32 0.75 -13.96
N ALA A 324 14.99 0.83 -14.01
CA ALA A 324 14.26 1.53 -15.07
C ALA A 324 14.72 2.99 -15.20
N LEU A 325 14.83 3.68 -14.06
CA LEU A 325 15.30 5.07 -14.01
C LEU A 325 16.74 5.21 -14.48
N ALA A 326 17.65 4.32 -14.06
CA ALA A 326 19.04 4.32 -14.51
C ALA A 326 19.15 4.09 -16.03
N CYS A 327 18.36 3.15 -16.59
CA CYS A 327 18.29 2.93 -18.02
C CYS A 327 17.85 4.21 -18.76
N HIS A 328 16.86 4.93 -18.26
CA HIS A 328 16.41 6.16 -18.91
C HIS A 328 17.41 7.33 -18.77
N ARG A 329 18.01 7.48 -17.59
CA ARG A 329 18.92 8.59 -17.27
C ARG A 329 20.30 8.42 -17.89
N ASP A 330 20.85 7.22 -17.86
CA ASP A 330 22.28 6.98 -18.14
C ASP A 330 22.53 6.33 -19.51
N MET A 331 21.49 5.80 -20.17
CA MET A 331 21.63 5.30 -21.54
C MET A 331 21.96 6.46 -22.49
N ALA A 332 22.91 6.20 -23.38
CA ALA A 332 23.29 7.14 -24.42
C ALA A 332 22.10 7.44 -25.35
N THR A 333 22.12 8.62 -25.97
CA THR A 333 21.30 8.90 -27.14
C THR A 333 22.00 8.42 -28.41
N PHE A 334 21.25 8.19 -29.49
CA PHE A 334 21.82 7.89 -30.81
C PHE A 334 22.93 8.89 -31.20
N GLU A 335 22.69 10.19 -30.97
CA GLU A 335 23.65 11.26 -31.22
C GLU A 335 24.93 11.08 -30.39
N SER A 336 24.82 10.96 -29.06
CA SER A 336 25.99 10.83 -28.18
C SER A 336 26.79 9.55 -28.39
N ALA A 337 26.14 8.48 -28.85
CA ALA A 337 26.77 7.20 -29.13
C ALA A 337 27.38 7.11 -30.55
N GLY A 338 27.16 8.13 -31.40
CA GLY A 338 27.56 8.07 -32.81
C GLY A 338 26.86 6.97 -33.61
N VAL A 339 25.69 6.52 -33.16
CA VAL A 339 24.90 5.48 -33.85
C VAL A 339 23.99 6.17 -34.84
N SER A 340 24.09 5.80 -36.12
CA SER A 340 23.22 6.33 -37.16
C SER A 340 21.75 6.11 -36.80
N GLY A 341 20.99 7.20 -36.73
CA GLY A 341 19.53 7.13 -36.62
C GLY A 341 18.92 6.52 -37.89
N LYS A 342 17.63 6.18 -37.84
CA LYS A 342 16.89 5.86 -39.07
C LYS A 342 16.96 7.06 -40.00
N SER A 343 17.44 6.86 -41.22
CA SER A 343 17.24 7.79 -42.33
C SER A 343 15.74 8.06 -42.44
N ALA A 344 15.36 9.34 -42.58
CA ALA A 344 13.98 9.75 -42.84
C ALA A 344 13.41 9.10 -44.10
#